data_AF-A0A2W6AMI1-F1
#
_entry.id   AF-A0A2W6AMI1-F1
#
_cell.length_a   1.000
_cell.length_b   1.000
_cell.length_c   1.000
_cell.angle_alpha   90.00
_cell.angle_beta   90.00
_cell.angle_gamma   90.00
#
_symmetry.space_group_name_H-M   'P 1'
#
loop_
_entity.id
_entity.type
_entity.pdbx_description
1 polymer ?
#
loop_
_entity_poly.entity_id
_entity_poly.type
_entity_poly.pdbx_seq_one_letter_code
_entity_poly.pdbx_strand_id
1 'polypeptide(L)'
;MVAQHPGWDIWHGAYAYIETGYHASILQGFDATNCTAHNATYPCFLPNLFITRAHLTKLVVLAGNYPPYTPPDPCLTCFTDVPPSYWAYVYIETAYHAGIINGYPDHIFMPNNNIRRDEMAQIVYEGIIHRP
;
A
#
# COMPACT_ATOMS: atom_id res chain seq x y z
N MET A 1 -16.45 1.73 -0.49
CA MET A 1 -16.15 0.28 -0.37
C MET A 1 -17.30 -0.33 0.41
N VAL A 2 -17.42 -1.65 0.53
CA VAL A 2 -18.45 -2.20 1.42
C VAL A 2 -17.76 -2.99 2.49
N ALA A 3 -17.42 -2.29 3.56
CA ALA A 3 -16.99 -2.90 4.80
C ALA A 3 -18.16 -3.55 5.58
N GLN A 4 -19.19 -4.03 4.87
CA GLN A 4 -20.39 -4.59 5.51
C GLN A 4 -20.18 -6.08 5.74
N HIS A 5 -19.69 -6.38 6.94
CA HIS A 5 -20.06 -7.63 7.57
C HIS A 5 -21.52 -7.46 8.04
N PRO A 6 -22.47 -8.32 7.61
CA PRO A 6 -23.81 -8.30 8.19
C PRO A 6 -23.68 -8.75 9.65
N GLY A 7 -23.89 -7.84 10.60
CA GLY A 7 -23.97 -8.15 12.03
C GLY A 7 -22.93 -7.52 12.96
N TRP A 8 -22.04 -6.64 12.48
CA TRP A 8 -21.14 -5.89 13.36
C TRP A 8 -21.38 -4.39 13.19
N ASP A 9 -21.74 -3.74 14.29
CA ASP A 9 -22.21 -2.36 14.30
C ASP A 9 -21.22 -1.37 13.68
N ILE A 10 -21.82 -0.39 12.98
CA ILE A 10 -21.31 0.88 12.45
C ILE A 10 -20.51 1.75 13.46
N TRP A 11 -20.27 1.28 14.69
CA TRP A 11 -19.55 1.97 15.77
C TRP A 11 -18.05 1.68 15.82
N HIS A 12 -17.51 0.81 14.96
CA HIS A 12 -16.06 0.67 14.85
C HIS A 12 -15.50 1.88 14.10
N GLY A 13 -14.92 2.83 14.83
CA GLY A 13 -14.36 4.07 14.26
C GLY A 13 -13.40 3.85 13.09
N ALA A 14 -12.76 2.68 13.00
CA ALA A 14 -11.92 2.28 11.86
C ALA A 14 -12.66 2.28 10.50
N TYR A 15 -13.95 1.90 10.46
CA TYR A 15 -14.71 1.87 9.19
C TYR A 15 -14.90 3.24 8.59
N ALA A 16 -15.12 4.27 9.43
CA ALA A 16 -15.20 5.64 8.95
C ALA A 16 -13.91 6.03 8.21
N TYR A 17 -12.74 5.67 8.74
CA TYR A 17 -11.46 5.94 8.09
C TYR A 17 -11.23 5.14 6.80
N ILE A 18 -11.69 3.89 6.75
CA ILE A 18 -11.62 3.06 5.54
C ILE A 18 -12.45 3.70 4.43
N GLU A 19 -13.69 4.10 4.72
CA GLU A 19 -14.57 4.73 3.73
C GLU A 19 -14.07 6.13 3.36
N THR A 20 -13.64 6.96 4.30
CA THR A 20 -13.10 8.28 3.95
C THR A 20 -11.81 8.16 3.14
N GLY A 21 -10.93 7.21 3.49
CA GLY A 21 -9.70 6.96 2.72
C GLY A 21 -9.98 6.43 1.33
N TYR A 22 -11.07 5.66 1.13
CA TYR A 22 -11.55 5.30 -0.20
C TYR A 22 -11.90 6.53 -1.03
N HIS A 23 -12.74 7.40 -0.47
CA HIS A 23 -13.22 8.59 -1.15
C HIS A 23 -12.10 9.59 -1.41
N ALA A 24 -11.06 9.59 -0.57
CA ALA A 24 -9.83 10.36 -0.78
C ALA A 24 -8.84 9.71 -1.76
N SER A 25 -9.19 8.56 -2.37
CA SER A 25 -8.30 7.78 -3.24
C SER A 25 -7.00 7.29 -2.58
N ILE A 26 -6.95 7.25 -1.25
CA ILE A 26 -5.80 6.77 -0.47
C ILE A 26 -5.88 5.24 -0.30
N LEU A 27 -7.07 4.74 0.00
CA LEU A 27 -7.34 3.33 0.21
C LEU A 27 -8.11 2.73 -0.97
N GLN A 28 -7.83 1.46 -1.26
CA GLN A 28 -8.58 0.67 -2.22
C GLN A 28 -8.80 -0.73 -1.65
N GLY A 29 -9.93 -1.35 -2.03
CA GLY A 29 -10.23 -2.73 -1.69
C GLY A 29 -9.53 -3.71 -2.63
N PHE A 30 -9.70 -4.99 -2.35
CA PHE A 30 -9.22 -6.06 -3.21
C PHE A 30 -10.10 -6.21 -4.45
N ASP A 31 -9.51 -6.74 -5.54
CA ASP A 31 -10.28 -7.15 -6.71
C ASP A 31 -11.16 -8.36 -6.41
N ALA A 32 -12.06 -8.71 -7.35
CA ALA A 32 -13.01 -9.79 -7.17
C ALA A 32 -12.33 -11.16 -6.94
N THR A 33 -11.17 -11.39 -7.58
CA THR A 33 -10.39 -12.62 -7.45
C THR A 33 -9.84 -12.76 -6.03
N ASN A 34 -9.20 -11.71 -5.52
CA ASN A 34 -8.63 -11.68 -4.18
C ASN A 34 -9.72 -11.71 -3.11
N CYS A 35 -10.86 -11.03 -3.31
CA CYS A 35 -12.01 -11.17 -2.41
C CYS A 35 -12.48 -12.63 -2.31
N THR A 36 -12.64 -13.30 -3.45
CA THR A 36 -13.08 -14.69 -3.50
C THR A 36 -12.05 -15.63 -2.85
N ALA A 37 -10.75 -15.39 -3.08
CA ALA A 37 -9.66 -16.15 -2.46
C ALA A 37 -9.64 -16.06 -0.93
N HIS A 38 -10.24 -15.01 -0.37
CA HIS A 38 -10.41 -14.81 1.07
C HIS A 38 -11.83 -15.11 1.56
N ASN A 39 -12.63 -15.86 0.79
CA ASN A 39 -14.01 -16.22 1.13
C ASN A 39 -14.92 -15.00 1.39
N ALA A 40 -14.65 -13.88 0.72
CA ALA A 40 -15.40 -12.64 0.85
C ALA A 40 -16.13 -12.27 -0.45
N THR A 41 -17.27 -11.58 -0.32
CA THR A 41 -18.01 -11.04 -1.47
C THR A 41 -17.39 -9.73 -1.91
N TYR A 42 -17.16 -9.57 -3.22
CA TYR A 42 -16.71 -8.31 -3.81
C TYR A 42 -17.85 -7.27 -3.82
N PRO A 43 -17.59 -5.98 -3.47
CA PRO A 43 -16.29 -5.41 -3.10
C PRO A 43 -15.90 -5.68 -1.63
N CYS A 44 -14.62 -5.98 -1.38
CA CYS A 44 -14.12 -6.27 -0.04
C CYS A 44 -12.83 -5.50 0.29
N PHE A 45 -12.67 -5.11 1.56
CA PHE A 45 -11.44 -4.45 2.06
C PHE A 45 -10.57 -5.38 2.92
N LEU A 46 -11.16 -6.39 3.56
CA LEU A 46 -10.47 -7.41 4.37
C LEU A 46 -9.60 -6.81 5.51
N PRO A 47 -10.19 -6.01 6.43
CA PRO A 47 -9.44 -5.22 7.42
C PRO A 47 -8.63 -6.03 8.45
N ASN A 48 -8.90 -7.32 8.57
CA ASN A 48 -8.22 -8.21 9.53
C ASN A 48 -6.99 -8.90 8.94
N LEU A 49 -6.69 -8.70 7.64
CA LEU A 49 -5.49 -9.23 7.03
C LEU A 49 -4.26 -8.43 7.43
N PHE A 50 -3.12 -9.11 7.51
CA PHE A 50 -1.84 -8.43 7.61
C PHE A 50 -1.58 -7.59 6.37
N ILE A 51 -1.00 -6.41 6.57
CA ILE A 51 -0.60 -5.53 5.48
C ILE A 51 0.79 -5.93 4.97
N THR A 52 0.95 -5.95 3.64
CA THR A 52 2.27 -6.18 3.02
C THR A 52 3.07 -4.88 2.92
N ARG A 53 4.38 -4.99 2.66
CA ARG A 53 5.25 -3.84 2.42
C ARG A 53 4.74 -2.97 1.26
N ALA A 54 4.34 -3.56 0.14
CA ALA A 54 3.79 -2.82 -0.99
C ALA A 54 2.49 -2.07 -0.66
N HIS A 55 1.59 -2.70 0.11
CA HIS A 55 0.36 -2.04 0.53
C HIS A 55 0.66 -0.82 1.42
N LEU A 56 1.51 -0.96 2.43
CA LEU A 56 1.86 0.19 3.29
C LEU A 56 2.53 1.31 2.48
N THR A 57 3.46 0.99 1.59
CA THR A 57 4.15 1.97 0.76
C THR A 57 3.17 2.76 -0.11
N LYS A 58 2.22 2.08 -0.79
CA LYS A 58 1.17 2.76 -1.54
C LYS A 58 0.36 3.71 -0.66
N LEU A 59 -0.03 3.28 0.53
CA LEU A 59 -0.80 4.14 1.45
C LEU A 59 -0.05 5.41 1.82
N VAL A 60 1.24 5.29 2.16
CA VAL A 60 2.07 6.43 2.55
C VAL A 60 2.27 7.40 1.37
N VAL A 61 2.55 6.88 0.18
CA VAL A 61 2.72 7.70 -1.04
C VAL A 61 1.45 8.48 -1.37
N LEU A 62 0.28 7.81 -1.32
CA LEU A 62 -1.01 8.44 -1.62
C LEU A 62 -1.44 9.42 -0.53
N ALA A 63 -1.33 9.06 0.75
CA ALA A 63 -1.69 9.94 1.87
C ALA A 63 -0.76 11.16 1.98
N GLY A 64 0.50 11.00 1.60
CA GLY A 64 1.48 12.08 1.49
C GLY A 64 1.29 12.97 0.26
N ASN A 65 0.45 12.56 -0.70
CA ASN A 65 0.26 13.24 -1.99
C ASN A 65 1.58 13.45 -2.75
N TYR A 66 2.44 12.42 -2.75
CA TYR A 66 3.71 12.45 -3.46
C TYR A 66 3.48 12.42 -4.98
N PRO A 67 4.17 13.29 -5.76
CA PRO A 67 4.13 13.22 -7.22
C PRO A 67 4.62 11.85 -7.71
N PRO A 68 3.83 11.13 -8.53
CA PRO A 68 4.26 9.84 -9.06
C PRO A 68 5.59 9.94 -9.82
N TYR A 69 6.48 9.01 -9.53
CA TYR A 69 7.75 8.86 -10.21
C TYR A 69 7.86 7.46 -10.81
N THR A 70 8.30 7.41 -12.05
CA THR A 70 8.73 6.19 -12.73
C THR A 70 10.08 6.47 -13.39
N PRO A 71 11.09 5.60 -13.21
CA PRO A 71 12.36 5.72 -13.92
C PRO A 71 12.14 5.85 -15.44
N PRO A 72 12.88 6.75 -16.13
CA PRO A 72 12.77 6.90 -17.59
C PRO A 72 13.12 5.64 -18.37
N ASP A 73 14.01 4.80 -17.81
CA ASP A 73 14.35 3.50 -18.35
C ASP A 73 13.81 2.40 -17.40
N PRO A 74 12.88 1.54 -17.86
CA PRO A 74 12.37 0.42 -17.09
C PRO A 74 13.45 -0.61 -16.70
N CYS A 75 14.61 -0.62 -17.35
CA CYS A 75 15.76 -1.45 -16.95
C CYS A 75 16.52 -0.89 -15.73
N LEU A 76 16.20 0.34 -15.30
CA LEU A 76 16.76 0.99 -14.12
C LEU A 76 15.80 0.93 -12.92
N THR A 77 14.94 -0.09 -12.84
CA THR A 77 14.11 -0.30 -11.64
C THR A 77 14.98 -0.29 -10.40
N CYS A 78 14.54 0.37 -9.34
CA CYS A 78 15.34 0.46 -8.11
C CYS A 78 15.41 -0.90 -7.38
N PHE A 79 14.47 -1.80 -7.67
CA PHE A 79 14.38 -3.13 -7.08
C PHE A 79 14.13 -4.22 -8.13
N THR A 80 14.94 -5.28 -8.07
CA THR A 80 14.93 -6.40 -9.02
C THR A 80 13.69 -7.31 -8.88
N ASP A 81 13.03 -7.29 -7.72
CA ASP A 81 11.81 -8.05 -7.43
C ASP A 81 10.53 -7.23 -7.60
N VAL A 82 10.63 -6.02 -8.17
CA VAL A 82 9.50 -5.12 -8.46
C VAL A 82 9.52 -4.76 -9.95
N PRO A 83 9.06 -5.64 -10.85
CA PRO A 83 9.01 -5.34 -12.27
C PRO A 83 8.00 -4.21 -12.58
N PRO A 84 8.12 -3.52 -13.72
CA PRO A 84 7.19 -2.45 -14.12
C PRO A 84 5.71 -2.88 -14.20
N SER A 85 5.45 -4.17 -14.41
CA SER A 85 4.11 -4.76 -14.43
C SER A 85 3.51 -4.99 -13.03
N TYR A 86 4.30 -4.86 -11.97
CA TYR A 86 3.82 -5.04 -10.59
C TYR A 86 2.87 -3.91 -10.22
N TRP A 87 1.71 -4.24 -9.64
CA TRP A 87 0.63 -3.28 -9.37
C TRP A 87 1.06 -2.08 -8.50
N ALA A 88 2.07 -2.27 -7.65
CA ALA A 88 2.59 -1.24 -6.77
C ALA A 88 3.86 -0.54 -7.31
N TYR A 89 4.32 -0.88 -8.52
CA TYR A 89 5.59 -0.42 -9.08
C TYR A 89 5.77 1.10 -8.94
N VAL A 90 4.83 1.89 -9.47
CA VAL A 90 4.91 3.36 -9.42
C VAL A 90 5.00 3.90 -8.00
N TYR A 91 4.29 3.31 -7.03
CA TYR A 91 4.33 3.78 -5.65
C TYR A 91 5.63 3.42 -4.96
N ILE A 92 6.18 2.24 -5.25
CA ILE A 92 7.47 1.81 -4.71
C ILE A 92 8.60 2.69 -5.27
N GLU A 93 8.62 2.91 -6.59
CA GLU A 93 9.59 3.80 -7.24
C GLU A 93 9.47 5.24 -6.73
N THR A 94 8.23 5.74 -6.54
CA THR A 94 7.98 7.05 -5.93
C THR A 94 8.54 7.14 -4.51
N ALA A 95 8.28 6.14 -3.68
CA ALA A 95 8.75 6.11 -2.31
C ALA A 95 10.28 6.05 -2.23
N TYR A 96 10.92 5.28 -3.12
CA TYR A 96 12.38 5.22 -3.19
C TYR A 96 12.97 6.57 -3.61
N HIS A 97 12.46 7.15 -4.70
CA HIS A 97 12.90 8.45 -5.20
C HIS A 97 12.70 9.58 -4.19
N ALA A 98 11.65 9.49 -3.36
CA ALA A 98 11.37 10.43 -2.28
C ALA A 98 12.16 10.18 -0.98
N GLY A 99 13.03 9.15 -0.92
CA GLY A 99 13.84 8.82 0.26
C GLY A 99 13.07 8.11 1.38
N ILE A 100 11.85 7.63 1.12
CA ILE A 100 10.98 6.97 2.11
C ILE A 100 11.41 5.53 2.36
N ILE A 101 11.89 4.85 1.32
CA ILE A 101 12.33 3.45 1.37
C ILE A 101 13.69 3.28 0.71
N ASN A 102 14.47 2.32 1.21
CA ASN A 102 15.77 1.94 0.61
C ASN A 102 15.82 0.46 0.18
N GLY A 103 14.81 -0.34 0.55
CA GLY A 103 14.82 -1.79 0.36
C GLY A 103 15.83 -2.52 1.25
N TYR A 104 16.21 -3.71 0.81
CA TYR A 104 17.20 -4.60 1.39
C TYR A 104 18.46 -4.64 0.51
N PRO A 105 19.55 -5.29 0.96
CA PRO A 105 20.69 -5.58 0.10
C PRO A 105 20.29 -6.22 -1.23
N ASP A 106 21.16 -6.08 -2.24
CA ASP A 106 20.99 -6.63 -3.58
C ASP A 106 19.77 -6.10 -4.36
N HIS A 107 19.32 -4.87 -4.03
CA HIS A 107 18.21 -4.21 -4.71
C HIS A 107 16.90 -5.03 -4.62
N ILE A 108 16.55 -5.45 -3.41
CA ILE A 108 15.33 -6.23 -3.14
C ILE A 108 14.38 -5.43 -2.26
N PHE A 109 13.08 -5.46 -2.55
CA PHE A 109 12.05 -4.77 -1.74
C PHE A 109 11.14 -5.71 -0.94
N MET A 110 10.94 -6.94 -1.40
CA MET A 110 10.02 -7.95 -0.86
C MET A 110 8.56 -7.45 -0.76
N PRO A 111 7.94 -7.00 -1.88
CA PRO A 111 6.67 -6.28 -1.85
C PRO A 111 5.49 -7.09 -1.27
N ASN A 112 5.53 -8.42 -1.40
CA ASN A 112 4.47 -9.33 -0.96
C ASN A 112 4.63 -9.81 0.48
N ASN A 113 5.75 -9.51 1.16
CA ASN A 113 5.94 -9.92 2.55
C ASN A 113 5.10 -9.05 3.49
N ASN A 114 4.56 -9.68 4.53
CA ASN A 114 3.97 -8.97 5.66
C ASN A 114 5.04 -8.07 6.30
N ILE A 115 4.67 -6.82 6.56
CA ILE A 115 5.63 -5.85 7.10
C ILE A 115 5.81 -6.03 8.61
N ARG A 116 7.06 -5.91 9.08
CA ARG A 116 7.35 -5.86 10.52
C ARG A 116 7.07 -4.48 11.09
N ARG A 117 6.76 -4.39 12.38
CA ARG A 117 6.33 -3.13 13.02
C ARG A 117 7.38 -2.02 13.01
N ASP A 118 8.66 -2.38 13.06
CA ASP A 118 9.79 -1.46 12.95
C ASP A 118 9.95 -0.89 11.54
N GLU A 119 9.82 -1.75 10.52
CA GLU A 119 9.82 -1.31 9.11
C GLU A 119 8.63 -0.40 8.81
N MET A 120 7.45 -0.75 9.34
CA MET A 120 6.27 0.11 9.27
C MET A 120 6.54 1.49 9.88
N ALA A 121 7.16 1.54 11.07
CA ALA A 121 7.48 2.79 11.74
C ALA A 121 8.43 3.66 10.91
N GLN A 122 9.45 3.04 10.30
CA GLN A 122 10.36 3.75 9.39
C GLN A 122 9.62 4.34 8.20
N ILE A 123 8.86 3.52 7.44
CA ILE A 123 8.16 3.99 6.23
C ILE A 123 7.19 5.12 6.55
N VAL A 124 6.44 5.02 7.66
CA VAL A 124 5.50 6.07 8.07
C VAL A 124 6.24 7.34 8.50
N TYR A 125 7.31 7.22 9.28
CA TYR A 125 8.09 8.37 9.73
C TYR A 125 8.72 9.11 8.55
N GLU A 126 9.43 8.39 7.69
CA GLU A 126 10.10 8.98 6.53
C GLU A 126 9.11 9.61 5.55
N GLY A 127 7.95 8.97 5.34
CA GLY A 127 6.88 9.50 4.49
C GLY A 127 6.16 10.74 5.05
N ILE A 128 6.34 11.06 6.33
CA ILE A 128 5.85 12.32 6.92
C ILE A 128 6.92 13.40 6.79
N ILE A 129 8.18 13.10 7.13
CA ILE A 129 9.24 14.11 7.16
C ILE A 129 9.73 14.53 5.77
N HIS A 130 9.57 13.68 4.76
CA HIS A 130 9.91 13.98 3.37
C HIS A 130 8.70 14.46 2.55
N ARG A 131 7.58 14.80 3.18
CA ARG A 131 6.36 15.19 2.46
C ARG A 131 6.62 16.48 1.63
N PRO A 132 6.22 16.51 0.36
CA PRO A 132 6.39 17.70 -0.50
C PRO A 132 5.49 18.87 -0.09
#